data_AF-A0AAD3ZEM1-F1
#
_entry.id   AF-A0AAD3ZEM1-F1
#
_cell.length_a   1.000
_cell.length_b   1.000
_cell.length_c   1.000
_cell.angle_alpha   90.00
_cell.angle_beta   90.00
_cell.angle_gamma   90.00
#
_symmetry.space_group_name_H-M   'P 1'
#
loop_
_entity.id
_entity.type
_entity.pdbx_description
1 polymer ?
#
loop_
_entity_poly.entity_id
_entity_poly.type
_entity_poly.pdbx_seq_one_letter_code
_entity_poly.pdbx_strand_id
1 'polypeptide(L)'
;MNDLLCDGFQEAVNEYLIRHKSILDVLSKLSESSGRVNRAVAKAVTSCGCIRIDAAKQSIPADIGSLASIRDYMRDHVEGELCEYCTEILEDEIGRTLFYLAALCNVLDLNLYNILLKEQERVTCLGIFNFS
;
A
#
# COMPACT_ATOMS: atom_id res chain seq x y z
N MET A 1 -4.95 -7.32 -19.92
CA MET A 1 -6.08 -6.90 -19.07
C MET A 1 -5.61 -6.04 -17.91
N ASN A 2 -4.59 -6.47 -17.14
CA ASN A 2 -4.00 -5.64 -16.06
C ASN A 2 -3.25 -4.39 -16.57
N ASP A 3 -2.63 -4.51 -17.75
CA ASP A 3 -1.97 -3.42 -18.48
C ASP A 3 -2.93 -2.24 -18.75
N LEU A 4 -4.06 -2.54 -19.41
CA LEU A 4 -5.13 -1.59 -19.71
C LEU A 4 -5.70 -0.86 -18.48
N LEU A 5 -5.70 -1.50 -17.31
CA LEU A 5 -6.17 -0.88 -16.07
C LEU A 5 -5.17 0.15 -15.55
N CYS A 6 -3.89 -0.21 -15.49
CA CYS A 6 -2.83 0.67 -14.97
C CYS A 6 -2.59 1.85 -15.89
N ASP A 7 -2.51 1.60 -17.20
CA ASP A 7 -2.35 2.64 -18.20
C ASP A 7 -3.57 3.56 -18.25
N GLY A 8 -4.79 3.00 -18.25
CA GLY A 8 -6.01 3.80 -18.22
C GLY A 8 -6.14 4.66 -16.96
N PHE A 9 -5.72 4.13 -15.80
CA PHE A 9 -5.68 4.91 -14.56
C PHE A 9 -4.63 6.04 -14.63
N GLN A 10 -3.42 5.73 -15.06
CA GLN A 10 -2.33 6.72 -15.17
C GLN A 10 -2.67 7.82 -16.19
N GLU A 11 -3.30 7.47 -17.32
CA GLU A 11 -3.76 8.41 -18.34
C GLU A 11 -4.87 9.32 -17.80
N ALA A 12 -5.88 8.75 -17.12
CA ALA A 12 -6.91 9.53 -16.46
C ALA A 12 -6.31 10.51 -15.42
N VAL A 13 -5.32 10.07 -14.64
CA VAL A 13 -4.61 10.95 -13.71
C VAL A 13 -3.92 12.09 -14.47
N ASN A 14 -3.27 11.80 -15.59
CA ASN A 14 -2.59 12.83 -16.40
C ASN A 14 -3.57 13.87 -16.96
N GLU A 15 -4.73 13.41 -17.43
CA GLU A 15 -5.79 14.25 -18.01
C GLU A 15 -6.42 15.16 -16.95
N TYR A 16 -6.72 14.61 -15.76
CA TYR A 16 -7.49 15.31 -14.73
C TYR A 16 -6.65 15.93 -13.61
N LEU A 17 -5.31 15.82 -13.64
CA LEU A 17 -4.41 16.57 -12.76
C LEU A 17 -4.32 18.04 -13.19
N ILE A 18 -5.38 18.79 -12.94
CA ILE A 18 -5.51 20.21 -13.32
C ILE A 18 -4.75 21.12 -12.34
N ARG A 19 -4.63 20.72 -11.07
CA ARG A 19 -3.91 21.46 -10.01
C ARG A 19 -2.80 20.59 -9.43
N HIS A 20 -1.82 21.24 -8.79
CA HIS A 20 -0.69 20.56 -8.15
C HIS A 20 0.21 19.81 -9.14
N LYS A 21 0.39 20.35 -10.35
CA LYS A 21 1.29 19.78 -11.37
C LYS A 21 2.78 19.94 -11.06
N SER A 22 3.15 20.89 -10.19
CA SER A 22 4.54 20.99 -9.76
C SER A 22 4.95 19.69 -9.08
N ILE A 23 6.15 19.18 -9.40
CA ILE A 23 6.69 17.99 -8.74
C ILE A 23 6.71 18.15 -7.21
N LEU A 24 6.93 19.37 -6.70
CA LEU A 24 6.90 19.65 -5.27
C LEU A 24 5.49 19.52 -4.68
N ASP A 25 4.46 19.92 -5.44
CA ASP A 25 3.08 19.76 -5.01
C ASP A 25 2.69 18.27 -5.01
N VAL A 26 3.07 17.52 -6.05
CA VAL A 26 2.83 16.07 -6.14
C VAL A 26 3.49 15.34 -4.96
N LEU A 27 4.76 15.60 -4.67
CA LEU A 27 5.48 14.99 -3.55
C LEU A 27 4.86 15.34 -2.20
N SER A 28 4.45 16.60 -2.02
CA SER A 28 3.78 17.06 -0.80
C SER A 28 2.43 16.37 -0.63
N LYS A 29 1.65 16.23 -1.71
CA LYS A 29 0.36 15.55 -1.69
C LYS A 29 0.46 14.04 -1.51
N LEU A 30 1.48 13.41 -2.09
CA LEU A 30 1.78 12.00 -1.85
C LEU A 30 2.07 11.76 -0.36
N SER A 31 2.90 12.62 0.26
CA SER A 31 3.20 12.56 1.69
C SER A 31 1.96 12.79 2.56
N GLU A 32 1.14 13.79 2.22
CA GLU A 32 -0.13 14.07 2.92
C GLU A 32 -1.07 12.86 2.86
N SER A 33 -1.24 12.25 1.68
CA SER A 33 -2.13 11.11 1.49
C SER A 33 -1.69 9.89 2.30
N SER A 34 -0.38 9.59 2.35
CA SER A 34 0.16 8.52 3.19
C SER A 34 -0.14 8.76 4.68
N GLY A 35 -0.01 10.00 5.14
CA GLY A 35 -0.41 10.38 6.50
C GLY A 35 -1.90 10.15 6.79
N ARG A 36 -2.78 10.38 5.79
CA ARG A 36 -4.23 10.13 5.92
C ARG A 36 -4.56 8.64 6.01
N VAL A 37 -3.89 7.79 5.23
CA VAL A 37 -4.01 6.32 5.36
C VAL A 37 -3.64 5.88 6.78
N ASN A 38 -2.49 6.31 7.29
CA ASN A 38 -2.06 5.98 8.65
C ASN A 38 -3.08 6.44 9.70
N ARG A 39 -3.65 7.65 9.53
CA ARG A 39 -4.68 8.18 10.42
C ARG A 39 -5.99 7.39 10.35
N ALA A 40 -6.39 6.92 9.17
CA ALA A 40 -7.59 6.11 9.00
C ALA A 40 -7.46 4.78 9.76
N VAL A 41 -6.31 4.09 9.64
CA VAL A 41 -6.01 2.89 10.44
C VAL A 41 -6.04 3.21 11.94
N ALA A 42 -5.36 4.27 12.37
CA ALA A 42 -5.34 4.67 13.78
C ALA A 42 -6.76 4.95 14.32
N LYS A 43 -7.64 5.54 13.51
CA LYS A 43 -9.04 5.77 13.88
C LYS A 43 -9.89 4.50 13.90
N ALA A 44 -9.64 3.56 12.99
CA ALA A 44 -10.29 2.25 13.02
C ALA A 44 -10.02 1.53 14.35
N VAL A 45 -8.81 1.69 14.90
CA VAL A 45 -8.42 1.13 16.21
C VAL A 45 -8.95 1.95 17.40
N THR A 46 -8.71 3.26 17.41
CA THR A 46 -8.87 4.08 18.63
C THR A 46 -10.24 4.73 18.77
N SER A 47 -10.90 5.04 17.64
CA SER A 47 -12.17 5.77 17.62
C SER A 47 -13.35 4.86 17.29
N CYS A 48 -13.19 3.99 16.29
CA CYS A 48 -14.21 3.02 15.90
C CYS A 48 -14.13 1.75 16.75
N GLY A 49 -12.93 1.19 16.89
CA GLY A 49 -12.70 -0.06 17.63
C GLY A 49 -13.09 -1.33 16.85
N CYS A 50 -13.30 -1.24 15.53
CA CYS A 50 -13.62 -2.41 14.70
C CYS A 50 -12.44 -3.39 14.56
N ILE A 51 -11.21 -2.86 14.67
CA ILE A 51 -9.99 -3.65 14.74
C ILE A 51 -9.19 -3.29 16.00
N ARG A 52 -8.37 -4.23 16.47
CA ARG A 52 -7.45 -4.07 17.60
C ARG A 52 -6.03 -4.39 17.14
N ILE A 53 -5.05 -3.70 17.72
CA ILE A 53 -3.63 -4.01 17.53
C ILE A 53 -3.14 -4.74 18.79
N ASP A 54 -2.72 -5.99 18.63
CA ASP A 54 -2.02 -6.78 19.66
C ASP A 54 -0.56 -7.00 19.24
N ALA A 55 0.28 -6.00 19.52
CA ALA A 55 1.68 -5.99 19.13
C ALA A 55 2.58 -6.56 20.25
N ALA A 56 3.25 -7.67 19.96
CA ALA A 56 4.18 -8.33 20.87
C ALA A 56 5.37 -8.92 20.12
N LYS A 57 6.45 -9.23 20.84
CA LYS A 57 7.57 -9.98 20.26
C LYS A 57 7.06 -11.36 19.81
N GLN A 58 7.19 -11.66 18.52
CA GLN A 58 6.76 -12.95 17.96
C GLN A 58 7.79 -14.04 18.29
N SER A 59 7.29 -15.19 18.73
CA SER A 59 8.10 -16.33 19.14
C SER A 59 8.25 -17.31 17.97
N ILE A 60 9.45 -17.36 17.39
CA ILE A 60 9.83 -18.32 16.37
C ILE A 60 10.59 -19.46 17.07
N PRO A 61 10.16 -20.73 16.94
CA PRO A 61 10.87 -21.86 17.52
C PRO A 61 12.32 -21.94 17.02
N ALA A 62 13.26 -22.27 17.91
CA ALA A 62 14.68 -22.38 17.56
C ALA A 62 14.99 -23.58 16.66
N ASP A 63 14.09 -24.55 16.62
CA ASP A 63 14.16 -25.81 15.88
C ASP A 63 13.34 -25.78 14.57
N ILE A 64 13.03 -24.60 14.04
CA ILE A 64 12.29 -24.48 12.79
C ILE A 64 13.07 -25.14 11.65
N GLY A 65 12.53 -26.24 11.11
CA GLY A 65 13.21 -27.08 10.12
C GLY A 65 13.43 -26.43 8.75
N SER A 66 12.79 -25.29 8.47
CA SER A 66 13.02 -24.51 7.25
C SER A 66 12.59 -23.04 7.38
N LEU A 67 13.27 -22.15 6.66
CA LEU A 67 12.88 -20.73 6.53
C LEU A 67 11.45 -20.55 6.00
N ALA A 68 10.96 -21.46 5.15
CA ALA A 68 9.61 -21.38 4.60
C ALA A 68 8.54 -21.48 5.70
N SER A 69 8.83 -22.20 6.79
CA SER A 69 7.94 -22.38 7.93
C SER A 69 7.83 -21.14 8.82
N ILE A 70 8.72 -20.14 8.68
CA ILE A 70 8.69 -18.92 9.51
C ILE A 70 7.40 -18.14 9.29
N ARG A 71 6.88 -18.09 8.05
CA ARG A 71 5.64 -17.37 7.72
C ARG A 71 4.47 -17.81 8.60
N ASP A 72 4.41 -19.07 8.97
CA ASP A 72 3.30 -19.64 9.76
C ASP A 72 3.32 -19.17 11.23
N TYR A 73 4.42 -18.56 11.69
CA TYR A 73 4.58 -17.99 13.04
C TYR A 73 4.54 -16.46 13.05
N MET A 74 4.53 -15.82 11.88
CA MET A 74 4.45 -14.36 11.75
C MET A 74 2.98 -13.94 11.73
N ARG A 75 2.53 -13.29 12.81
CA ARG A 75 1.22 -12.64 12.86
C ARG A 75 1.31 -11.23 12.29
N ASP A 76 0.20 -10.69 11.79
CA ASP A 76 0.11 -9.29 11.35
C ASP A 76 -0.14 -8.30 12.50
N HIS A 77 -0.41 -8.81 13.71
CA HIS A 77 -0.77 -8.07 14.92
C HIS A 77 -2.13 -7.35 14.85
N VAL A 78 -3.01 -7.76 13.93
CA VAL A 78 -4.36 -7.19 13.80
C VAL A 78 -5.39 -8.23 14.23
N GLU A 79 -6.32 -7.81 15.07
CA GLU A 79 -7.48 -8.60 15.46
C GLU A 79 -8.78 -7.88 15.10
N GLY A 80 -9.81 -8.65 14.76
CA GLY A 80 -11.08 -8.11 14.28
C GLY A 80 -11.05 -7.82 12.77
N GLU A 81 -12.11 -7.19 12.27
CA GLU A 81 -12.28 -6.89 10.86
C GLU A 81 -12.77 -5.44 10.71
N LEU A 82 -12.34 -4.77 9.64
CA LEU A 82 -12.81 -3.43 9.34
C LEU A 82 -14.33 -3.47 9.08
N CYS A 83 -15.05 -2.56 9.72
CA CYS A 83 -16.46 -2.33 9.39
C CYS A 83 -16.57 -1.56 8.06
N GLU A 84 -17.74 -1.62 7.42
CA GLU A 84 -18.00 -0.98 6.11
C GLU A 84 -17.54 0.50 6.08
N TYR A 85 -17.85 1.25 7.14
CA TYR A 85 -17.46 2.66 7.25
C TYR A 85 -15.94 2.88 7.27
N CYS A 86 -15.19 2.05 8.01
CA CYS A 86 -13.73 2.18 8.06
C CYS A 86 -13.08 1.67 6.77
N THR A 87 -13.66 0.65 6.13
CA THR A 87 -13.24 0.15 4.83
C THR A 87 -13.35 1.24 3.77
N GLU A 88 -14.53 1.89 3.64
CA GLU A 88 -14.75 2.97 2.67
C GLU A 88 -13.72 4.10 2.82
N ILE A 89 -13.47 4.56 4.06
CA ILE A 89 -12.47 5.61 4.32
C ILE A 89 -11.06 5.16 3.94
N LEU A 90 -10.68 3.91 4.26
CA LEU A 90 -9.35 3.40 3.93
C LEU A 90 -9.16 3.26 2.43
N GLU A 91 -10.15 2.73 1.71
CA GLU A 91 -10.14 2.63 0.26
C GLU A 91 -9.99 4.01 -0.40
N ASP A 92 -10.72 5.01 0.08
CA ASP A 92 -10.63 6.40 -0.41
C ASP A 92 -9.23 6.99 -0.22
N GLU A 93 -8.64 6.85 0.97
CA GLU A 93 -7.32 7.42 1.25
C GLU A 93 -6.19 6.64 0.53
N ILE A 94 -6.30 5.31 0.42
CA ILE A 94 -5.37 4.49 -0.38
C ILE A 94 -5.48 4.89 -1.86
N GLY A 95 -6.70 5.04 -2.38
CA GLY A 95 -6.95 5.48 -3.76
C GLY A 95 -6.32 6.84 -4.06
N ARG A 96 -6.38 7.79 -3.12
CA ARG A 96 -5.67 9.08 -3.23
C ARG A 96 -4.15 8.92 -3.25
N THR A 97 -3.59 8.01 -2.44
CA THR A 97 -2.16 7.71 -2.49
C THR A 97 -1.76 7.14 -3.84
N LEU A 98 -2.55 6.21 -4.40
CA LEU A 98 -2.33 5.67 -5.76
C LEU A 98 -2.41 6.76 -6.83
N PHE A 99 -3.39 7.68 -6.72
CA PHE A 99 -3.52 8.82 -7.62
C PHE A 99 -2.25 9.68 -7.64
N TYR A 100 -1.71 10.06 -6.48
CA TYR A 100 -0.50 10.89 -6.43
C TYR A 100 0.76 10.13 -6.81
N LEU A 101 0.80 8.80 -6.64
CA LEU A 101 1.88 7.98 -7.14
C LEU A 101 1.88 7.92 -8.68
N ALA A 102 0.71 7.72 -9.30
CA ALA A 102 0.56 7.78 -10.76
C ALA A 102 0.85 9.18 -11.31
N ALA A 103 0.46 10.24 -10.60
CA ALA A 103 0.81 11.61 -10.95
C ALA A 103 2.33 11.83 -10.96
N LEU A 104 3.04 11.26 -9.99
CA LEU A 104 4.50 11.30 -9.95
C LEU A 104 5.12 10.55 -11.14
N CYS A 105 4.57 9.39 -11.50
CA CYS A 105 4.99 8.66 -12.69
C CYS A 105 4.82 9.52 -13.96
N ASN A 106 3.69 10.20 -14.13
CA ASN A 106 3.45 11.10 -15.25
C ASN A 106 4.45 12.27 -15.30
N VAL A 107 4.75 12.88 -14.15
CA VAL A 107 5.72 14.00 -14.06
C VAL A 107 7.15 13.56 -14.44
N LEU A 108 7.51 12.31 -14.16
CA LEU A 108 8.85 11.76 -14.40
C LEU A 108 8.97 10.90 -15.67
N ASP A 109 7.92 10.87 -16.50
CA ASP A 109 7.86 10.04 -17.71
C ASP A 109 8.12 8.55 -17.44
N LEU A 110 7.52 8.04 -16.35
CA LEU A 110 7.57 6.64 -15.95
C LEU A 110 6.23 5.95 -16.25
N ASN A 111 6.28 4.70 -16.69
CA ASN A 111 5.09 3.86 -16.84
C ASN A 111 4.85 3.03 -15.57
N LEU A 112 3.69 3.23 -14.93
CA LEU A 112 3.30 2.59 -13.68
C LEU A 112 3.14 1.08 -13.83
N TYR A 113 2.58 0.61 -14.95
CA TYR A 113 2.43 -0.83 -15.21
C TYR A 113 3.78 -1.55 -15.25
N ASN A 114 4.76 -0.99 -15.96
CA ASN A 114 6.12 -1.52 -16.04
C ASN A 114 6.81 -1.56 -14.67
N ILE A 115 6.58 -0.55 -13.83
CA ILE A 115 7.08 -0.55 -12.45
C ILE A 115 6.45 -1.69 -11.65
N LEU A 116 5.13 -1.88 -11.75
CA LEU A 116 4.41 -2.95 -11.06
C LEU A 116 4.85 -4.34 -11.54
N LEU A 117 5.01 -4.53 -12.86
CA LEU A 117 5.53 -5.77 -13.44
C LEU A 117 6.92 -6.10 -12.91
N LYS A 118 7.83 -5.12 -12.94
CA LYS A 118 9.20 -5.30 -12.45
C LYS A 118 9.22 -5.67 -10.97
N GLU A 119 8.37 -5.04 -10.16
CA GLU A 119 8.27 -5.35 -8.74
C GLU A 119 7.66 -6.74 -8.50
N GLN A 120 6.64 -7.12 -9.28
CA GLN A 120 6.06 -8.46 -9.21
C GLN A 120 7.08 -9.54 -9.55
N GLU A 121 7.90 -9.36 -10.58
CA GLU A 121 9.00 -10.26 -10.92
C GLU A 121 10.02 -10.34 -9.78
N ARG A 122 10.40 -9.20 -9.19
CA ARG A 122 11.34 -9.16 -8.07
C ARG A 122 10.83 -9.95 -6.86
N VAL A 123 9.58 -9.71 -6.47
CA VAL A 123 8.94 -10.38 -5.32
C VAL A 123 8.77 -11.88 -5.56
N THR A 124 8.34 -12.27 -6.77
CA THR A 124 8.13 -13.69 -7.09
C THR A 124 9.43 -14.46 -7.30
N CYS A 125 10.47 -13.83 -7.85
CA CYS A 125 11.81 -14.42 -8.00
C CYS A 125 12.47 -14.70 -6.65
N LEU A 126 12.37 -13.76 -5.71
CA LEU A 126 12.94 -13.90 -4.37
C LEU A 126 12.08 -14.79 -3.46
N GLY A 127 10.76 -14.85 -3.66
CA GLY A 127 9.86 -15.68 -2.87
C GLY A 127 10.02 -15.42 -1.37
N ILE A 128 10.29 -16.47 -0.60
CA ILE A 128 10.52 -16.37 0.87
C ILE A 128 11.76 -15.56 1.26
N PHE A 129 12.68 -15.30 0.31
CA PHE A 129 13.91 -14.53 0.54
C PHE A 129 13.75 -13.03 0.30
N ASN A 130 12.56 -12.56 -0.13
CA ASN A 130 12.32 -11.14 -0.39
C ASN A 130 12.38 -10.26 0.86
N PHE A 131 12.41 -10.86 2.06
CA PHE A 131 12.48 -10.17 3.36
C PHE A 131 13.85 -10.33 4.07
N SER A 132 14.94 -10.50 3.30
CA SER A 132 16.31 -10.34 3.79
C SER A 132 16.86 -8.95 3.50
#